data_AF-K1TYG5-F1
#
_entry.id   AF-K1TYG5-F1
#
_cell.length_a   1.000
_cell.length_b   1.000
_cell.length_c   1.000
_cell.angle_alpha   90.00
_cell.angle_beta   90.00
_cell.angle_gamma   90.00
#
_symmetry.space_group_name_H-M   'P 1'
#
loop_
_entity.id
_entity.type
_entity.pdbx_description
1 polymer ?
#
loop_
_entity_poly.entity_id
_entity_poly.type
_entity_poly.pdbx_seq_one_letter_code
_entity_poly.pdbx_strand_id
1 'polypeptide(L)'
;MSHGIINYWFIIIPVIIAIVFGVRYFAKTNAGKHFFGKIALKLPLLKTMTVKSASSMMARTMSTLLGAGVPLIEAVDIVSGVMSNIYFKEALQDAKEEITIGMPLS
;
A
#
# COMPACT_ATOMS: atom_id res chain seq x y z
N MET A 1 33.15 24.00 -23.68
CA MET A 1 32.35 23.32 -22.63
C MET A 1 30.91 23.84 -22.69
N SER A 2 29.93 22.93 -22.59
CA SER A 2 28.49 23.16 -22.25
C SER A 2 27.46 23.79 -23.24
N HIS A 3 27.43 23.45 -24.53
CA HIS A 3 26.27 23.77 -25.40
C HIS A 3 25.14 22.70 -25.43
N GLY A 4 25.31 21.56 -24.75
CA GLY A 4 24.29 20.51 -24.66
C GLY A 4 23.25 20.70 -23.54
N ILE A 5 23.57 21.46 -22.49
CA ILE A 5 22.71 21.59 -21.32
C ILE A 5 21.70 22.76 -21.44
N ILE A 6 22.09 23.83 -22.14
CA ILE A 6 21.29 25.06 -22.25
C ILE A 6 20.13 24.88 -23.24
N ASN A 7 20.32 24.12 -24.32
CA ASN A 7 19.30 23.92 -25.36
C ASN A 7 18.31 22.78 -25.05
N TYR A 8 18.69 21.80 -24.20
CA TYR A 8 17.84 20.65 -23.87
C TYR A 8 17.07 20.79 -22.57
N TRP A 9 17.31 21.81 -21.74
CA TRP A 9 16.52 22.10 -20.54
C TRP A 9 15.01 22.18 -20.82
N PHE A 10 14.65 22.79 -21.97
CA PHE A 10 13.25 22.88 -22.40
C PHE A 10 12.61 21.53 -22.75
N ILE A 11 13.40 20.49 -23.05
CA ILE A 11 12.92 19.11 -23.27
C ILE A 11 12.97 18.30 -21.98
N ILE A 12 14.00 18.51 -21.14
CA ILE A 12 14.19 17.78 -19.88
C ILE A 12 13.02 18.02 -18.92
N ILE A 13 12.58 19.28 -18.77
CA ILE A 13 11.44 19.60 -17.89
C ILE A 13 10.14 18.88 -18.29
N PRO A 14 9.64 19.00 -19.54
CA PRO A 14 8.40 18.33 -19.93
C PRO A 14 8.55 16.81 -19.92
N VAL A 15 9.74 16.26 -20.19
CA VAL A 15 9.98 14.81 -20.05
C VAL A 15 9.88 14.37 -18.59
N ILE A 16 10.49 15.10 -17.65
CA ILE A 16 10.37 14.80 -16.22
C ILE A 16 8.91 14.92 -15.77
N ILE A 17 8.20 15.96 -16.20
CA ILE A 17 6.77 16.15 -15.90
C ILE A 17 5.97 14.97 -16.47
N ALA A 18 6.16 14.61 -17.74
CA ALA A 18 5.47 13.49 -18.38
C ALA A 18 5.76 12.16 -17.66
N ILE A 19 7.00 11.92 -17.23
CA ILE A 19 7.37 10.74 -16.45
C ILE A 19 6.68 10.76 -15.08
N VAL A 20 6.71 11.88 -14.34
CA VAL A 20 6.07 11.98 -13.03
C VAL A 20 4.56 11.79 -13.12
N PHE A 21 3.91 12.40 -14.11
CA PHE A 21 2.47 12.23 -14.36
C PHE A 21 2.16 10.81 -14.84
N GLY A 22 2.97 10.23 -15.73
CA GLY A 22 2.83 8.85 -16.20
C GLY A 22 2.98 7.84 -15.07
N VAL A 23 4.01 8.00 -14.23
CA VAL A 23 4.23 7.19 -13.02
C VAL A 23 3.09 7.37 -12.03
N ARG A 24 2.60 8.60 -11.80
CA ARG A 24 1.43 8.83 -10.92
C ARG A 24 0.17 8.19 -11.46
N TYR A 25 -0.06 8.25 -12.77
CA TYR A 25 -1.23 7.64 -13.40
C TYR A 25 -1.13 6.11 -13.34
N PHE A 26 0.05 5.56 -13.62
CA PHE A 26 0.32 4.13 -13.51
C PHE A 26 0.26 3.64 -12.05
N ALA A 27 0.71 4.42 -11.07
CA ALA A 27 0.61 4.06 -9.66
C ALA A 27 -0.85 3.93 -9.17
N LYS A 28 -1.82 4.55 -9.87
CA LYS A 28 -3.24 4.42 -9.57
C LYS A 28 -3.88 3.16 -10.15
N THR A 29 -3.30 2.54 -11.19
CA THR A 29 -3.84 1.29 -11.75
C THR A 29 -3.52 0.10 -10.84
N ASN A 30 -4.33 -0.96 -10.93
CA ASN A 30 -4.15 -2.17 -10.11
C ASN A 30 -2.73 -2.74 -10.26
N ALA A 31 -2.22 -2.85 -11.49
CA ALA A 31 -0.85 -3.31 -11.76
C ALA A 31 0.21 -2.44 -11.08
N GLY A 32 0.05 -1.11 -11.07
CA GLY A 32 0.95 -0.20 -10.38
C GLY A 32 0.93 -0.40 -8.86
N LYS A 33 -0.26 -0.51 -8.25
CA LYS A 33 -0.38 -0.77 -6.80
C LYS A 33 0.34 -2.04 -6.37
N HIS A 34 0.19 -3.13 -7.14
CA HIS A 34 0.93 -4.37 -6.87
C HIS A 34 2.43 -4.21 -7.10
N PHE A 35 2.86 -3.54 -8.17
CA PHE A 35 4.29 -3.34 -8.45
C PHE A 35 4.97 -2.51 -7.37
N PHE A 36 4.41 -1.34 -7.02
CA PHE A 36 4.92 -0.48 -5.96
C PHE A 36 4.82 -1.14 -4.58
N GLY A 37 3.73 -1.87 -4.30
CA GLY A 37 3.58 -2.66 -3.08
C GLY A 37 4.69 -3.71 -2.94
N LYS A 38 5.00 -4.42 -4.03
CA LYS A 38 6.03 -5.47 -4.05
C LYS A 38 7.43 -4.88 -3.88
N ILE A 39 7.69 -3.73 -4.48
CA ILE A 39 8.94 -2.98 -4.30
C ILE A 39 9.11 -2.56 -2.84
N ALA A 40 8.07 -1.99 -2.22
CA ALA A 40 8.11 -1.58 -0.82
C ALA A 40 8.38 -2.77 0.12
N LEU A 41 7.84 -3.95 -0.19
CA LEU A 41 8.07 -5.18 0.57
C LEU A 41 9.44 -5.85 0.29
N LYS A 42 10.01 -5.66 -0.91
CA LYS A 42 11.32 -6.23 -1.29
C LYS A 42 12.50 -5.38 -0.84
N LEU A 43 12.36 -4.05 -0.77
CA LEU A 43 13.46 -3.17 -0.37
C LEU A 43 13.66 -3.26 1.16
N PRO A 44 14.79 -3.82 1.64
CA PRO A 44 14.98 -4.11 3.07
C PRO A 44 14.90 -2.87 3.98
N LEU A 45 15.26 -1.70 3.45
CA LEU A 45 15.16 -0.42 4.16
C LEU A 45 13.70 0.04 4.36
N LEU A 46 12.82 -0.20 3.39
CA LEU A 46 11.41 0.19 3.46
C LEU A 46 10.54 -0.91 4.08
N LYS A 47 10.94 -2.17 3.91
CA LYS A 47 10.21 -3.36 4.38
C LYS A 47 9.87 -3.28 5.87
N THR A 48 10.86 -3.04 6.73
CA THR A 48 10.65 -3.03 8.19
C THR A 48 9.78 -1.87 8.64
N MET A 49 9.95 -0.68 8.05
CA MET A 49 9.14 0.49 8.36
C MET A 49 7.70 0.32 7.90
N THR A 50 7.49 -0.16 6.67
CA THR A 50 6.16 -0.38 6.10
C THR A 50 5.40 -1.45 6.87
N VAL A 51 6.04 -2.58 7.18
CA VAL A 51 5.42 -3.65 8.00
C VAL A 51 5.09 -3.13 9.39
N LYS A 52 6.03 -2.50 10.09
CA LYS A 52 5.81 -2.00 11.46
C LYS A 52 4.69 -0.95 11.52
N SER A 53 4.67 -0.03 10.56
CA SER A 53 3.62 0.99 10.46
C SER A 53 2.25 0.37 10.17
N ALA A 54 2.18 -0.57 9.22
CA ALA A 54 0.94 -1.27 8.89
C ALA A 54 0.41 -2.09 10.08
N SER A 55 1.27 -2.87 10.74
CA SER A 55 0.91 -3.65 11.93
C SER A 55 0.45 -2.76 13.09
N SER A 56 1.11 -1.62 13.31
CA SER A 56 0.70 -0.68 14.35
C SER A 56 -0.68 -0.06 14.07
N MET A 57 -0.92 0.35 12.82
CA MET A 57 -2.21 0.88 12.38
C MET A 57 -3.32 -0.18 12.48
N MET A 58 -3.05 -1.39 11.98
CA MET A 58 -3.94 -2.54 12.08
C MET A 58 -4.32 -2.80 13.55
N ALA A 59 -3.34 -2.96 14.44
CA ALA A 59 -3.59 -3.22 15.85
C ALA A 59 -4.40 -2.11 16.53
N ARG A 60 -4.09 -0.84 16.22
CA ARG A 60 -4.79 0.32 16.79
C ARG A 60 -6.26 0.38 16.36
N THR A 61 -6.52 0.20 15.08
CA THR A 61 -7.89 0.22 14.54
C THR A 61 -8.66 -1.00 15.03
N MET A 62 -8.06 -2.17 15.00
CA MET A 62 -8.68 -3.41 15.50
C MET A 62 -9.03 -3.30 16.99
N SER A 63 -8.10 -2.81 17.83
CA SER A 63 -8.35 -2.60 19.26
C SER A 63 -9.50 -1.63 19.51
N THR A 64 -9.63 -0.59 18.69
CA THR A 64 -10.72 0.39 18.79
C THR A 64 -12.07 -0.25 18.45
N LEU A 65 -12.14 -1.01 17.35
CA LEU A 65 -13.37 -1.65 16.88
C LEU A 65 -13.82 -2.77 17.82
N LEU A 66 -12.90 -3.66 18.20
CA LEU A 66 -13.19 -4.75 19.13
C LEU A 66 -13.56 -4.20 20.51
N GLY A 67 -12.89 -3.14 20.98
CA GLY A 67 -13.24 -2.46 22.23
C GLY A 67 -14.62 -1.79 22.20
N ALA A 68 -15.12 -1.42 21.02
CA ALA A 68 -16.48 -0.92 20.81
C ALA A 68 -17.52 -2.04 20.62
N GLY A 69 -17.12 -3.31 20.68
CA GLY A 69 -18.02 -4.46 20.51
C GLY A 69 -18.35 -4.81 19.05
N VAL A 70 -17.59 -4.28 18.08
CA VAL A 70 -17.78 -4.63 16.66
C VAL A 70 -17.43 -6.10 16.45
N PRO A 71 -18.27 -6.89 15.75
CA PRO A 71 -17.99 -8.29 15.44
C PRO A 71 -16.64 -8.46 14.71
N LEU A 72 -15.90 -9.53 15.03
CA LEU A 72 -14.55 -9.74 14.51
C LEU A 72 -14.47 -9.74 12.97
N ILE A 73 -15.43 -10.37 12.29
CA ILE A 73 -15.48 -10.44 10.82
C ILE A 73 -15.65 -9.04 10.21
N GLU A 74 -16.49 -8.20 10.83
CA GLU A 74 -16.71 -6.82 10.40
C GLU A 74 -15.49 -5.93 10.74
N ALA A 75 -14.88 -6.14 11.90
CA ALA A 75 -13.67 -5.43 12.29
C ALA A 75 -12.51 -5.70 11.32
N VAL A 76 -12.30 -6.96 10.91
CA VAL A 76 -11.30 -7.33 9.89
C VAL A 76 -11.59 -6.66 8.55
N ASP A 77 -12.86 -6.62 8.12
CA ASP A 77 -13.28 -5.98 6.88
C ASP A 77 -12.96 -4.48 6.89
N ILE A 78 -13.32 -3.78 7.97
CA ILE A 78 -13.03 -2.36 8.15
C ILE A 78 -11.52 -2.11 8.15
N VAL A 79 -10.76 -2.90 8.92
CA VAL A 79 -9.29 -2.75 9.01
C VAL A 79 -8.63 -2.98 7.64
N SER A 80 -9.11 -3.94 6.84
CA SER A 80 -8.63 -4.18 5.47
C SER A 80 -8.81 -2.95 4.57
N GLY A 81 -9.93 -2.23 4.73
CA GLY A 81 -10.22 -1.00 3.98
C GLY A 81 -9.30 0.17 4.33
N VAL A 82 -8.73 0.18 5.54
CA VAL A 82 -7.81 1.23 6.02
C VAL A 82 -6.36 0.96 5.59
N MET A 83 -6.02 -0.27 5.18
CA MET A 83 -4.67 -0.60 4.75
C MET A 83 -4.28 0.11 3.45
N SER A 84 -3.14 0.81 3.48
CA SER A 84 -2.62 1.56 2.34
C SER A 84 -1.90 0.68 1.32
N ASN A 85 -1.26 -0.41 1.77
CA ASN A 85 -0.58 -1.37 0.90
C ASN A 85 -1.54 -2.49 0.51
N ILE A 86 -1.64 -2.74 -0.80
CA ILE A 86 -2.54 -3.75 -1.37
C ILE A 86 -2.27 -5.16 -0.81
N TYR A 87 -1.02 -5.51 -0.52
CA TYR A 87 -0.67 -6.83 0.02
C TYR A 87 -1.20 -7.05 1.44
N PHE A 88 -1.21 -6.02 2.31
CA PHE A 88 -1.83 -6.15 3.63
C PHE A 88 -3.35 -6.17 3.54
N LYS A 89 -3.92 -5.45 2.58
CA LYS A 89 -5.36 -5.48 2.33
C LYS A 89 -5.81 -6.88 1.89
N GLU A 90 -5.14 -7.44 0.89
CA GLU A 90 -5.41 -8.79 0.39
C GLU A 90 -5.25 -9.84 1.48
N ALA A 91 -4.14 -9.81 2.23
CA ALA A 91 -3.93 -10.74 3.34
C ALA A 91 -5.05 -10.67 4.41
N LEU A 92 -5.59 -9.48 4.69
CA LEU A 92 -6.72 -9.33 5.62
C LEU A 92 -8.05 -9.80 5.02
N GLN A 93 -8.23 -9.65 3.71
CA GLN A 93 -9.41 -10.18 3.01
C GLN A 93 -9.39 -11.71 2.98
N ASP A 94 -8.23 -12.31 2.73
CA ASP A 94 -8.04 -13.76 2.80
C ASP A 94 -8.32 -14.27 4.23
N ALA A 95 -7.76 -13.60 5.25
CA ALA A 95 -8.03 -13.93 6.65
C ALA A 95 -9.52 -13.81 7.00
N LYS A 96 -10.23 -12.80 6.49
CA LYS A 96 -11.68 -12.65 6.68
C LYS A 96 -12.44 -13.86 6.13
N GLU A 97 -12.07 -14.34 4.95
CA GLU A 97 -12.70 -15.49 4.31
C GLU A 97 -12.46 -16.76 5.12
N GLU A 98 -11.22 -16.98 5.59
CA GLU A 98 -10.86 -18.09 6.47
C GLU A 98 -11.65 -18.09 7.80
N ILE A 99 -11.80 -16.93 8.45
CA ILE A 99 -12.60 -16.82 9.69
C ILE A 99 -14.07 -17.15 9.42
N THR A 100 -14.60 -16.70 8.27
CA THR A 100 -16.01 -16.87 7.93
C THR A 100 -16.36 -18.35 7.77
N ILE A 101 -15.42 -19.17 7.28
CA ILE A 101 -15.59 -20.63 7.17
C ILE A 101 -15.26 -21.39 8.47
N GLY A 102 -14.95 -20.68 9.56
CA GLY A 102 -14.70 -21.25 10.88
C GLY A 102 -13.24 -21.61 11.18
N MET A 103 -12.29 -21.16 10.36
CA MET A 103 -10.87 -21.33 10.66
C MET A 103 -10.46 -20.36 11.78
N PRO A 104 -9.70 -20.84 12.80
CA PRO A 104 -9.22 -19.96 13.86
C PRO A 104 -8.14 -18.99 13.36
N LEU A 105 -8.12 -17.78 13.94
CA LEU A 105 -7.11 -16.74 13.73
C LEU A 105 -5.81 -17.01 14.51
N SER A 106 -5.11 -18.11 14.19
CA SER A 106 -3.85 -18.50 14.84
C SER A 106 -2.66 -18.55 13.89
#